data_AF-A0A2V2GF59-F1
#
_entry.id   AF-A0A2V2GF59-F1
#
_cell.length_a   1.000
_cell.length_b   1.000
_cell.length_c   1.000
_cell.angle_alpha   90.00
_cell.angle_beta   90.00
_cell.angle_gamma   90.00
#
_symmetry.space_group_name_H-M   'P 1'
#
loop_
_entity.id
_entity.type
_entity.pdbx_description
1 polymer ?
#
loop_
_entity_poly.entity_id
_entity_poly.type
_entity_poly.pdbx_seq_one_letter_code
_entity_poly.pdbx_strand_id
1 'polypeptide(L)'
;MVKYMLIIEYLSKGNNFSQIATLCSCSRTTVWQVLQRIDFLNISLDEIKEMKEEELRFLLFPERIKKGNGYLIPDFKWEEFQMRKHQSSLRLCWRRYCKRALKQNLKAYSWASFVFFYGQFRKPCSDEDDP
;
A
#
# COMPACT_ATOMS: atom_id res chain seq x y z
N MET A 1 -16.54 1.37 -8.77
CA MET A 1 -15.24 1.12 -8.10
C MET A 1 -15.33 1.70 -6.70
N VAL A 2 -14.82 1.03 -5.67
CA VAL A 2 -14.91 1.51 -4.27
C VAL A 2 -13.98 2.71 -4.09
N LYS A 3 -14.53 3.82 -3.57
CA LYS A 3 -13.80 5.09 -3.36
C LYS A 3 -13.11 5.10 -1.99
N TYR A 4 -11.93 4.49 -1.90
CA TYR A 4 -11.25 4.30 -0.62
C TYR A 4 -10.84 5.63 0.03
N MET A 5 -10.38 6.62 -0.75
CA MET A 5 -9.99 7.92 -0.18
C MET A 5 -11.19 8.62 0.47
N LEU A 6 -12.35 8.55 -0.18
CA LEU A 6 -13.58 9.17 0.31
C LEU A 6 -14.09 8.49 1.59
N ILE A 7 -14.00 7.16 1.68
CA ILE A 7 -14.34 6.41 2.90
C ILE A 7 -13.49 6.91 4.08
N ILE A 8 -12.19 7.07 3.87
CA ILE A 8 -11.23 7.48 4.91
C ILE A 8 -11.47 8.93 5.34
N GLU A 9 -11.74 9.82 4.39
CA GLU A 9 -12.09 11.20 4.68
C GLU A 9 -13.34 11.30 5.57
N TYR A 10 -14.39 10.53 5.25
CA TYR A 10 -15.60 10.53 6.07
C TYR A 10 -15.41 9.85 7.44
N LEU A 11 -14.54 8.84 7.55
CA LEU A 11 -14.14 8.27 8.84
C LEU A 11 -13.43 9.32 9.70
N SER A 12 -12.49 10.08 9.13
CA SER A 12 -11.79 11.17 9.82
C SER A 12 -12.73 12.29 10.28
N LYS A 13 -13.85 12.50 9.58
CA LYS A 13 -14.90 13.46 9.95
C LYS A 13 -15.87 12.93 11.03
N GLY A 14 -15.72 11.68 11.48
CA GLY A 14 -16.55 11.09 12.54
C GLY A 14 -17.92 10.57 12.07
N ASN A 15 -18.10 10.30 10.77
CA ASN A 15 -19.37 9.77 10.27
C ASN A 15 -19.58 8.31 10.67
N ASN A 16 -20.84 7.90 10.86
CA ASN A 16 -21.18 6.50 11.13
C ASN A 16 -21.00 5.64 9.88
N PHE A 17 -20.59 4.39 10.03
CA PHE A 17 -20.35 3.45 8.93
C PHE A 17 -21.55 3.31 7.99
N SER A 18 -22.78 3.38 8.50
CA SER A 18 -23.98 3.37 7.65
C SER A 18 -24.09 4.61 6.76
N GLN A 19 -23.76 5.79 7.28
CA GLN A 19 -23.77 7.03 6.50
C GLN A 19 -22.68 6.99 5.43
N ILE A 20 -21.48 6.54 5.78
CA ILE A 20 -20.35 6.38 4.85
C ILE A 20 -20.70 5.39 3.75
N ALA A 21 -21.29 4.24 4.10
CA ALA A 21 -21.74 3.23 3.15
C ALA A 21 -22.70 3.83 2.12
N THR A 22 -23.70 4.60 2.57
CA THR A 22 -24.65 5.30 1.70
C THR A 22 -23.95 6.33 0.80
N LEU A 23 -23.11 7.20 1.37
CA LEU A 23 -22.41 8.26 0.63
C LEU A 23 -21.41 7.73 -0.40
N CYS A 24 -20.71 6.65 -0.06
CA CYS A 24 -19.71 6.02 -0.92
C CYS A 24 -20.30 4.93 -1.83
N SER A 25 -21.61 4.69 -1.78
CA SER A 25 -22.31 3.62 -2.53
C SER A 25 -21.60 2.27 -2.37
N CYS A 26 -21.25 1.91 -1.13
CA CYS A 26 -20.56 0.67 -0.79
C CYS A 26 -21.23 -0.01 0.41
N SER A 27 -20.90 -1.28 0.66
CA SER A 27 -21.48 -1.99 1.80
C SER A 27 -20.87 -1.54 3.13
N ARG A 28 -21.65 -1.61 4.22
CA ARG A 28 -21.16 -1.30 5.57
C ARG A 28 -19.98 -2.19 5.98
N THR A 29 -19.96 -3.44 5.53
CA THR A 29 -18.84 -4.36 5.73
C THR A 29 -17.58 -3.92 5.01
N THR A 30 -17.68 -3.31 3.82
CA THR A 30 -16.54 -2.71 3.12
C THR A 30 -15.92 -1.57 3.93
N VAL A 31 -16.74 -0.67 4.49
CA VAL A 31 -16.25 0.44 5.35
C VAL A 31 -15.51 -0.11 6.57
N TRP A 32 -16.08 -1.13 7.22
CA TRP A 32 -15.45 -1.79 8.38
C TRP A 32 -14.12 -2.46 8.02
N GLN A 33 -14.06 -3.18 6.90
CA GLN A 33 -12.81 -3.80 6.42
C GLN A 33 -11.72 -2.77 6.13
N VAL A 34 -12.08 -1.62 5.55
CA VAL A 34 -11.14 -0.53 5.28
C VAL A 34 -10.56 0.00 6.59
N LEU A 35 -11.41 0.28 7.58
CA LEU A 35 -10.97 0.77 8.90
C LEU A 35 -10.01 -0.23 9.57
N GLN A 36 -10.42 -1.49 9.67
CA GLN A 36 -9.59 -2.55 10.27
C GLN A 36 -8.23 -2.68 9.60
N ARG A 37 -8.18 -2.51 8.28
CA ARG A 37 -6.93 -2.59 7.52
C ARG A 37 -6.04 -1.38 7.77
N ILE A 38 -6.60 -0.18 7.88
CA ILE A 38 -5.83 1.02 8.22
C ILE A 38 -5.24 0.89 9.63
N ASP A 39 -6.04 0.44 10.59
CA ASP A 39 -5.62 0.22 11.97
C ASP A 39 -4.50 -0.85 12.04
N PHE A 40 -4.67 -1.96 11.33
CA PHE A 40 -3.66 -3.02 11.25
C PHE A 40 -2.34 -2.55 10.63
N LEU A 41 -2.43 -1.71 9.59
CA LEU A 41 -1.26 -1.18 8.89
C LEU A 41 -0.65 0.02 9.62
N ASN A 42 -1.35 0.58 10.60
CA ASN A 42 -0.98 1.76 11.39
C ASN A 42 -0.55 2.96 10.53
N ILE A 43 -1.28 3.20 9.43
CA ILE A 43 -0.97 4.27 8.48
C ILE A 43 -1.62 5.57 8.95
N SER A 44 -0.85 6.66 8.91
CA SER A 44 -1.38 7.97 9.25
C SER A 44 -2.32 8.51 8.16
N LEU A 45 -3.35 9.27 8.56
CA LEU A 45 -4.27 9.90 7.62
C LEU A 45 -3.58 10.89 6.67
N ASP A 46 -2.49 11.51 7.12
CA ASP A 46 -1.72 12.44 6.28
C ASP A 46 -0.94 11.71 5.19
N GLU A 47 -0.36 10.53 5.47
CA GLU A 47 0.26 9.68 4.45
C GLU A 47 -0.76 9.22 3.41
N ILE A 48 -1.99 8.87 3.83
CA ILE A 48 -3.04 8.41 2.93
C ILE A 48 -3.46 9.51 1.93
N LYS A 49 -3.49 10.78 2.36
CA LYS A 49 -3.87 11.91 1.49
C LYS A 49 -2.88 12.14 0.35
N GLU A 50 -1.62 11.78 0.52
CA GLU A 50 -0.60 11.90 -0.53
C GLU A 50 -0.63 10.74 -1.54
N MET A 51 -1.38 9.66 -1.26
CA MET A 51 -1.47 8.47 -2.11
C MET A 51 -2.50 8.64 -3.24
N LYS A 52 -2.34 7.87 -4.32
CA LYS A 52 -3.37 7.74 -5.36
C LYS A 52 -4.38 6.65 -4.98
N GLU A 53 -5.61 6.75 -5.48
CA GLU A 53 -6.65 5.78 -5.16
C GLU A 53 -6.29 4.33 -5.58
N GLU A 54 -5.59 4.16 -6.70
CA GLU A 54 -5.10 2.85 -7.13
C GLU A 54 -4.03 2.28 -6.19
N GLU A 55 -3.16 3.13 -5.66
CA GLU A 55 -2.12 2.74 -4.71
C GLU A 55 -2.71 2.41 -3.35
N LEU A 56 -3.65 3.22 -2.87
CA LEU A 56 -4.37 2.98 -1.63
C LEU A 56 -5.14 1.66 -1.70
N ARG A 57 -5.77 1.37 -2.84
CA ARG A 57 -6.40 0.07 -3.08
C ARG A 57 -5.40 -1.09 -3.01
N PHE A 58 -4.18 -0.92 -3.55
CA PHE A 58 -3.12 -1.93 -3.47
C PHE A 58 -2.59 -2.11 -2.06
N LEU A 59 -2.49 -1.02 -1.29
CA LEU A 59 -2.02 -1.07 0.09
C LEU A 59 -3.04 -1.76 1.00
N LEU A 60 -4.32 -1.42 0.88
CA LEU A 60 -5.38 -1.98 1.70
C LEU A 60 -5.69 -3.43 1.31
N PHE A 61 -5.81 -3.71 0.00
CA PHE A 61 -6.25 -5.01 -0.49
C PHE A 61 -5.36 -5.51 -1.64
N PRO A 62 -4.09 -5.85 -1.36
CA PRO A 62 -3.17 -6.36 -2.36
C PRO A 62 -3.67 -7.66 -3.01
N GLU A 63 -4.44 -8.47 -2.27
CA GLU A 63 -5.02 -9.74 -2.74
C GLU A 63 -6.12 -9.53 -3.78
N ARG A 64 -6.76 -8.35 -3.79
CA ARG A 64 -7.85 -7.99 -4.72
C ARG A 64 -7.33 -7.47 -6.07
N ILE A 65 -6.02 -7.49 -6.30
CA ILE A 65 -5.41 -6.99 -7.52
C ILE A 65 -4.85 -8.16 -8.33
N LYS A 66 -5.32 -8.28 -9.57
CA LYS A 66 -4.78 -9.23 -10.53
C LYS A 66 -3.29 -8.89 -10.78
N LYS A 67 -2.41 -9.88 -10.66
CA LYS A 67 -0.99 -9.78 -11.06
C LYS A 67 -0.94 -9.26 -12.51
N GLY A 68 -0.29 -8.11 -12.74
CA GLY A 68 -0.15 -7.51 -14.07
C GLY A 68 -0.67 -6.06 -14.24
N ASN A 69 -0.99 -5.35 -13.16
CA ASN A 69 -1.61 -4.01 -13.22
C ASN A 69 -0.67 -2.85 -13.65
N GLY A 70 0.41 -3.14 -14.38
CA GLY A 70 1.35 -2.15 -14.89
C GLY A 70 2.30 -1.53 -13.85
N TYR A 71 2.37 -2.07 -12.63
CA TYR A 71 3.35 -1.66 -11.62
C TYR A 71 4.60 -2.54 -11.68
N LEU A 72 5.78 -1.95 -11.50
CA LEU A 72 7.03 -2.70 -11.38
C LEU A 72 7.08 -3.31 -9.99
N ILE A 73 7.12 -4.64 -9.90
CA ILE A 73 7.31 -5.34 -8.63
C ILE A 73 8.77 -5.12 -8.16
N PRO A 74 9.01 -4.57 -6.96
CA PRO A 74 10.36 -4.42 -6.41
C PRO A 74 10.97 -5.79 -6.10
N ASP A 75 12.21 -6.00 -6.52
CA ASP A 75 13.03 -7.14 -6.06
C ASP A 75 13.77 -6.72 -4.79
N PHE A 76 13.13 -6.91 -3.62
CA PHE A 76 13.71 -6.49 -2.34
C PHE A 76 15.00 -7.23 -1.98
N LYS A 77 15.20 -8.45 -2.48
CA LYS A 77 16.44 -9.20 -2.27
C LYS A 77 17.60 -8.53 -3.02
N TRP A 78 17.37 -8.12 -4.27
CA TRP A 78 18.36 -7.37 -5.05
C TRP A 78 18.57 -5.96 -4.49
N GLU A 79 17.49 -5.27 -4.06
CA GLU A 79 17.61 -3.94 -3.45
C GLU A 79 18.41 -3.99 -2.13
N GLU A 80 18.20 -4.98 -1.25
CA GLU A 80 19.02 -5.17 -0.05
C GLU A 80 20.50 -5.41 -0.38
N PHE A 81 20.77 -6.24 -1.39
CA PHE A 81 22.14 -6.47 -1.85
C PHE A 81 22.81 -5.17 -2.31
N GLN A 82 22.11 -4.34 -3.07
CA GLN A 82 22.61 -3.03 -3.49
C GLN A 82 22.79 -2.07 -2.31
N MET A 83 21.88 -2.09 -1.33
CA MET A 83 22.01 -1.30 -0.11
C MET A 83 23.27 -1.66 0.66
N ARG A 84 23.53 -2.96 0.85
CA ARG A 84 24.74 -3.44 1.54
C ARG A 84 26.01 -3.14 0.75
N LYS A 85 26.01 -3.41 -0.56
CA LYS A 85 27.17 -3.22 -1.43
C LYS A 85 27.58 -1.76 -1.57
N HIS A 86 26.61 -0.85 -1.68
CA HIS A 86 26.84 0.58 -1.93
C HIS A 86 26.53 1.47 -0.72
N GLN A 87 26.38 0.88 0.47
CA GLN A 87 25.99 1.57 1.72
C GLN A 87 24.84 2.57 1.49
N SER A 88 23.86 2.17 0.67
CA SER A 88 22.79 3.05 0.21
C SER A 88 21.60 2.98 1.15
N SER A 89 20.97 4.14 1.43
CA SER A 89 19.76 4.18 2.23
C SER A 89 18.55 3.61 1.49
N LEU A 90 17.55 3.11 2.23
CA LEU A 90 16.29 2.60 1.65
C LEU A 90 15.61 3.63 0.75
N ARG A 91 15.70 4.92 1.12
CA ARG A 91 15.16 6.03 0.34
C ARG A 91 15.89 6.26 -0.98
N LEU A 92 17.21 6.03 -1.01
CA LEU A 92 17.98 6.06 -2.25
C LEU A 92 17.63 4.87 -3.16
N CYS A 93 17.42 3.68 -2.59
CA CYS A 93 16.93 2.52 -3.33
C CYS A 93 15.56 2.75 -3.95
N TRP A 94 14.60 3.28 -3.20
CA TRP A 94 13.30 3.66 -3.76
C TRP A 94 13.43 4.64 -4.94
N ARG A 95 14.26 5.67 -4.83
CA ARG A 95 14.51 6.61 -5.95
C ARG A 95 15.07 5.92 -7.19
N ARG A 96 15.96 4.94 -7.03
CA ARG A 96 16.53 4.14 -8.14
C ARG A 96 15.47 3.21 -8.74
N TYR A 97 14.66 2.58 -7.90
CA TYR A 97 13.53 1.77 -8.31
C TYR A 97 12.52 2.58 -9.14
N CYS A 98 12.18 3.80 -8.72
CA CYS A 98 11.29 4.69 -9.49
C CYS A 98 11.83 4.98 -10.90
N LYS A 99 13.14 5.24 -11.02
CA LYS A 99 13.78 5.43 -12.34
C LYS A 99 13.73 4.17 -13.20
N ARG A 100 13.87 2.99 -12.59
CA ARG A 100 13.80 1.70 -13.30
C ARG A 100 12.39 1.41 -13.80
N ALA A 101 11.37 1.67 -12.98
CA ALA A 101 9.97 1.56 -13.37
C ALA A 101 9.66 2.43 -14.58
N LEU A 102 10.07 3.71 -14.53
CA LEU A 102 9.91 4.64 -15.65
C LEU A 102 10.60 4.15 -16.93
N LYS A 103 11.82 3.60 -16.83
CA LYS A 103 12.54 3.06 -18.00
C LYS A 103 11.83 1.85 -18.64
N GLN A 104 11.05 1.11 -17.86
CA GLN A 104 10.28 -0.04 -18.32
C GLN A 104 8.85 0.31 -18.71
N ASN A 105 8.49 1.60 -18.74
CA ASN A 105 7.11 2.08 -18.93
C ASN A 105 6.11 1.47 -17.91
N LEU A 106 6.59 1.19 -16.69
CA LEU A 106 5.80 0.69 -15.58
C LEU A 106 5.65 1.77 -14.50
N LYS A 107 4.58 1.68 -13.73
CA LYS A 107 4.34 2.55 -12.56
C LYS A 107 5.21 2.09 -11.39
N ALA A 108 5.80 3.04 -10.70
CA ALA A 108 6.49 2.81 -9.43
C ALA A 108 5.48 2.89 -8.28
N TYR A 109 5.70 2.09 -7.23
CA TYR A 109 5.05 2.30 -5.94
C TYR A 109 5.51 3.62 -5.30
N SER A 110 4.61 4.30 -4.59
CA SER A 110 4.93 5.43 -3.72
C SER A 110 5.88 5.03 -2.60
N TRP A 111 6.48 6.04 -1.95
CA TRP A 111 7.42 5.83 -0.84
C TRP A 111 6.78 5.03 0.30
N ALA A 112 5.58 5.42 0.74
CA ALA A 112 4.85 4.73 1.81
C ALA A 112 4.62 3.25 1.48
N SER A 113 4.11 2.98 0.27
CA SER A 113 3.91 1.61 -0.23
C SER A 113 5.22 0.82 -0.27
N PHE A 114 6.29 1.41 -0.81
CA PHE A 114 7.59 0.75 -0.92
C PHE A 114 8.20 0.38 0.44
N VAL A 115 8.14 1.30 1.41
CA VAL A 115 8.60 1.04 2.79
C VAL A 115 7.75 -0.04 3.44
N PHE A 116 6.44 0.00 3.23
CA PHE A 116 5.53 -1.01 3.74
C PHE A 116 5.89 -2.41 3.21
N PHE A 117 6.00 -2.58 1.89
CA PHE A 117 6.37 -3.87 1.30
C PHE A 117 7.77 -4.34 1.71
N TYR A 118 8.72 -3.41 1.85
CA TYR A 118 10.04 -3.73 2.37
C TYR A 118 9.97 -4.20 3.84
N GLY A 119 9.11 -3.60 4.65
CA GLY A 119 8.84 -4.03 6.02
C GLY A 119 8.26 -5.44 6.07
N GLN A 120 7.31 -5.78 5.19
CA GLN A 120 6.77 -7.14 5.09
C GLN A 120 7.83 -8.15 4.63
N PHE A 121 8.69 -7.77 3.69
CA PHE A 121 9.81 -8.61 3.24
C PHE A 121 10.82 -8.88 4.37
N ARG A 122 11.08 -7.89 5.24
CA ARG A 122 12.03 -8.02 6.36
C ARG A 122 11.47 -8.70 7.60
N LYS A 123 10.15 -8.75 7.76
CA LYS A 123 9.56 -9.54 8.83
C LYS A 123 9.93 -11.00 8.58
N PRO A 124 10.48 -11.73 9.58
CA PRO A 124 10.64 -13.17 9.43
C PRO A 124 9.27 -13.75 9.08
N CYS A 125 9.22 -14.64 8.08
CA CYS A 125 8.09 -15.54 7.96
C CYS A 125 7.84 -16.10 9.36
N SER A 126 6.69 -15.78 9.95
CA SER A 126 6.26 -16.52 11.12
C SER A 126 5.88 -17.88 10.56
N ASP A 127 6.66 -18.90 10.92
CA ASP A 127 6.42 -20.30 10.60
C ASP A 127 5.16 -20.80 11.35
N GLU A 128 4.00 -20.21 11.09
CA GLU A 128 2.71 -20.53 11.75
C GLU A 128 1.61 -20.87 10.74
N ASP A 129 1.99 -21.20 9.50
CA ASP A 129 1.09 -21.81 8.51
C ASP A 129 1.82 -23.00 7.85
N ASP A 130 2.10 -24.03 8.64
CA ASP A 130 2.34 -25.39 8.11
C ASP A 130 1.17 -26.27 8.62
N PRO A 131 0.35 -26.86 7.72
CA PRO A 131 -0.87 -27.59 8.07
C PRO A 131 -0.65 -28.92 8.79
#